data_AF-A0A4Y2JG30-F1
#
_entry.id   AF-A0A4Y2JG30-F1
#
_cell.length_a   1.000
_cell.length_b   1.000
_cell.length_c   1.000
_cell.angle_alpha   90.00
_cell.angle_beta   90.00
_cell.angle_gamma   90.00
#
_symmetry.space_group_name_H-M   'P 1'
#
loop_
_entity.id
_entity.type
_entity.pdbx_description
1 polymer ?
#
loop_
_entity_poly.entity_id
_entity_poly.type
_entity_poly.pdbx_seq_one_letter_code
_entity_poly.pdbx_strand_id
1 'polypeptide(L)'
;EKTGQETYQGALNHCQLQQAYENVAVLDFVSMYPSSLLSANMCYETCGILSSDEWLASPTTQTLTTIPYRNHSEENFKQNEWGSDSPDFHYPTFDPNRDWFAIVINQHTMAFLPCVVEHFIELRKKHQRQWKETSSVYHYNAQLCIKILINSLYGIMANKDSCLAYLDIPKSIVSLSRNQILGSYHRCKHLKFDPCYIDTDSLMVPEWPWNHCDTINEWLNLPKVELKYEQRMKRLLVLCKKRYIYETEKGQIVTKGFQKRINPIVKFMSDVVLKAM
;
A
#
# COMPACT_ATOMS: atom_id res chain seq x y z
N GLU A 1 -0.90 -28.77 -21.63
CA GLU A 1 0.07 -28.44 -20.57
C GLU A 1 -0.56 -27.41 -19.63
N LYS A 2 -0.24 -27.40 -18.32
CA LYS A 2 -0.59 -26.26 -17.44
C LYS A 2 0.35 -25.11 -17.79
N THR A 3 -0.09 -24.21 -18.65
CA THR A 3 0.57 -22.91 -18.88
C THR A 3 0.77 -22.25 -17.52
N GLY A 4 2.04 -22.12 -17.12
CA GLY A 4 2.41 -21.49 -15.85
C GLY A 4 1.76 -20.12 -15.78
N GLN A 5 1.00 -19.85 -14.72
CA GLN A 5 0.51 -18.51 -14.44
C GLN A 5 1.73 -17.58 -14.39
N GLU A 6 1.82 -16.62 -15.32
CA GLU A 6 2.66 -15.45 -15.11
C GLU A 6 2.19 -14.78 -13.83
N THR A 7 2.93 -14.99 -12.75
CA THR A 7 2.68 -14.36 -11.46
C THR A 7 3.54 -13.10 -11.41
N TYR A 8 2.93 -11.97 -11.06
CA TYR A 8 3.65 -10.73 -10.78
C TYR A 8 3.85 -10.58 -9.27
N GLN A 9 4.86 -9.80 -8.87
CA GLN A 9 5.09 -9.57 -7.46
C GLN A 9 3.94 -8.75 -6.85
N GLY A 10 3.34 -9.30 -5.79
CA GLY A 10 2.30 -8.63 -5.01
C GLY A 10 2.85 -7.57 -4.05
N ALA A 11 2.06 -7.23 -3.04
CA ALA A 11 2.42 -6.23 -2.04
C ALA A 11 3.68 -6.57 -1.24
N LEU A 12 4.35 -5.52 -0.77
CA LEU A 12 5.57 -5.64 0.02
C LEU A 12 5.24 -5.92 1.50
N ASN A 13 6.10 -6.70 2.15
CA ASN A 13 6.05 -6.92 3.59
C ASN A 13 7.48 -6.94 4.12
N HIS A 14 7.73 -6.22 5.20
CA HIS A 14 9.02 -6.12 5.87
C HIS A 14 8.84 -6.47 7.34
N CYS A 15 9.81 -7.19 7.90
CA CYS A 15 9.77 -7.58 9.30
C CYS A 15 11.18 -7.81 9.82
N GLN A 16 11.49 -7.18 10.96
CA GLN A 16 12.56 -7.64 11.81
C GLN A 16 12.00 -8.74 12.72
N LEU A 17 12.35 -9.99 12.44
CA LEU A 17 11.73 -11.17 13.08
C LEU A 17 12.10 -11.27 14.56
N GLN A 18 11.17 -11.83 15.36
CA GLN A 18 11.40 -12.23 16.76
C GLN A 18 11.78 -11.07 17.68
N GLN A 19 11.42 -9.86 17.29
CA GLN A 19 11.54 -8.68 18.13
C GLN A 19 10.18 -8.25 18.63
N ALA A 20 10.23 -7.63 19.78
CA ALA A 20 9.06 -7.13 20.43
C ALA A 20 9.29 -5.66 20.75
N TYR A 21 8.25 -4.87 20.52
CA TYR A 21 8.31 -3.42 20.47
C TYR A 21 7.27 -2.84 21.41
N GLU A 22 7.57 -1.67 21.96
CA GLU A 22 6.63 -0.88 22.73
C GLU A 22 6.20 0.36 21.96
N ASN A 23 5.07 0.95 22.36
CA ASN A 23 4.60 2.25 21.88
C ASN A 23 4.64 2.40 20.34
N VAL A 24 3.99 1.47 19.64
CA VAL A 24 4.04 1.38 18.17
C VAL A 24 2.82 2.04 17.54
N ALA A 25 3.04 3.08 16.73
CA ALA A 25 1.97 3.66 15.92
C ALA A 25 1.77 2.86 14.61
N VAL A 26 0.52 2.71 14.19
CA VAL A 26 0.16 2.15 12.88
C VAL A 26 -0.21 3.30 11.95
N LEU A 27 0.55 3.46 10.89
CA LEU A 27 0.30 4.43 9.83
C LEU A 27 -0.16 3.65 8.59
N ASP A 28 -1.38 3.86 8.11
CA ASP A 28 -2.03 3.06 7.09
C ASP A 28 -2.48 3.90 5.89
N PHE A 29 -2.20 3.42 4.66
CA PHE A 29 -2.63 4.11 3.44
C PHE A 29 -4.13 3.93 3.20
N VAL A 30 -4.84 5.05 3.03
CA VAL A 30 -6.29 5.03 2.80
C VAL A 30 -6.60 4.51 1.40
N SER A 31 -7.02 3.25 1.29
CA SER A 31 -7.38 2.64 0.00
C SER A 31 -6.23 2.69 -1.02
N MET A 32 -5.06 2.21 -0.62
CA MET A 32 -3.78 2.36 -1.33
C MET A 32 -3.85 2.09 -2.85
N TYR A 33 -4.43 0.98 -3.28
CA TYR A 33 -4.51 0.61 -4.70
C TYR A 33 -5.42 1.55 -5.52
N PRO A 34 -6.69 1.80 -5.13
CA PRO A 34 -7.51 2.84 -5.76
C PRO A 34 -6.83 4.21 -5.79
N SER A 35 -6.20 4.63 -4.69
CA SER A 35 -5.49 5.91 -4.62
C SER A 35 -4.30 5.96 -5.58
N SER A 36 -3.54 4.87 -5.71
CA SER A 36 -2.44 4.77 -6.68
C SER A 36 -2.94 4.88 -8.12
N LEU A 37 -4.03 4.16 -8.46
CA LEU A 37 -4.69 4.26 -9.76
C LEU A 37 -5.11 5.70 -10.08
N LEU A 38 -5.76 6.37 -9.12
CA LEU A 38 -6.21 7.76 -9.29
C LEU A 38 -5.04 8.74 -9.41
N SER A 39 -4.04 8.62 -8.53
CA SER A 39 -2.90 9.53 -8.48
C SER A 39 -2.10 9.57 -9.77
N ALA A 40 -2.01 8.43 -10.44
CA ALA A 40 -1.26 8.27 -11.67
C ALA A 40 -2.14 8.34 -12.92
N ASN A 41 -3.47 8.47 -12.81
CA ASN A 41 -4.39 8.43 -13.95
C ASN A 41 -4.29 7.12 -14.76
N MET A 42 -4.22 5.97 -14.09
CA MET A 42 -4.06 4.67 -14.75
C MET A 42 -5.38 4.15 -15.34
N CYS A 43 -5.36 3.83 -16.63
CA CYS A 43 -6.44 3.20 -17.38
C CYS A 43 -5.89 2.39 -18.55
N TYR A 44 -6.77 1.68 -19.27
CA TYR A 44 -6.40 0.89 -20.45
C TYR A 44 -5.77 1.75 -21.55
N GLU A 45 -6.25 2.99 -21.71
CA GLU A 45 -5.78 3.94 -22.71
C GLU A 45 -4.59 4.80 -22.26
N THR A 46 -4.25 4.81 -20.97
CA THR A 46 -3.23 5.70 -20.42
C THR A 46 -2.05 5.00 -19.76
N CYS A 47 -2.09 3.67 -19.57
CA CYS A 47 -1.05 2.94 -18.85
C CYS A 47 -0.63 1.66 -19.58
N GLY A 48 0.68 1.47 -19.73
CA GLY A 48 1.26 0.24 -20.27
C GLY A 48 2.64 -0.03 -19.69
N ILE A 49 3.12 -1.26 -19.86
CA ILE A 49 4.50 -1.64 -19.52
C ILE A 49 5.23 -1.96 -20.81
N LEU A 50 6.33 -1.23 -21.06
CA LEU A 50 7.18 -1.40 -22.23
C LEU A 50 8.51 -1.99 -21.81
N SER A 51 9.11 -2.82 -22.66
CA SER A 51 10.54 -3.14 -22.58
C SER A 51 11.39 -1.89 -22.88
N SER A 52 12.67 -1.94 -22.50
CA SER A 52 13.60 -0.85 -22.78
C SER A 52 13.73 -0.56 -24.28
N ASP A 53 13.71 -1.59 -25.12
CA ASP A 53 13.77 -1.45 -26.57
C ASP A 53 12.51 -0.77 -27.13
N GLU A 54 11.32 -1.19 -26.68
CA GLU A 54 10.05 -0.56 -27.08
C GLU A 54 9.96 0.90 -26.64
N TRP A 55 10.44 1.21 -25.43
CA TRP A 55 10.48 2.58 -24.92
C TRP A 55 11.47 3.47 -25.70
N LEU A 56 12.66 2.94 -26.02
CA LEU A 56 13.66 3.64 -26.84
C LEU A 56 13.17 3.87 -28.28
N ALA A 57 12.40 2.92 -28.82
CA ALA A 57 11.85 3.00 -30.18
C ALA A 57 10.69 4.00 -30.32
N SER A 58 10.11 4.48 -29.21
CA SER A 58 8.93 5.36 -29.21
C SER A 58 9.24 6.73 -28.59
N PRO A 59 9.52 7.77 -29.39
CA PRO A 59 9.75 9.13 -28.89
C PRO A 59 8.57 9.68 -28.09
N THR A 60 7.34 9.31 -28.45
CA THR A 60 6.12 9.76 -27.75
C THR A 60 6.05 9.22 -26.32
N THR A 61 6.49 7.99 -26.07
CA THR A 61 6.45 7.43 -24.71
C THR A 61 7.51 8.04 -23.80
N GLN A 62 8.61 8.55 -24.38
CA GLN A 62 9.67 9.24 -23.64
C GLN A 62 9.24 10.62 -23.13
N THR A 63 8.19 11.22 -23.70
CA THR A 63 7.61 12.48 -23.20
C THR A 63 6.61 12.27 -22.06
N LEU A 64 6.24 11.02 -21.77
CA LEU A 64 5.27 10.66 -20.73
C LEU A 64 5.96 10.32 -19.40
N THR A 65 5.18 10.30 -18.32
CA THR A 65 5.66 9.84 -17.01
C THR A 65 6.13 8.40 -17.11
N THR A 66 7.40 8.18 -16.79
CA THR A 66 8.05 6.87 -16.87
C THR A 66 8.61 6.46 -15.51
N ILE A 67 8.20 5.30 -15.02
CA ILE A 67 8.62 4.74 -13.73
C ILE A 67 9.16 3.32 -13.97
N PRO A 68 10.29 2.91 -13.40
CA PRO A 68 10.81 1.58 -13.61
C PRO A 68 9.90 0.52 -12.98
N TYR A 69 9.60 -0.53 -13.73
CA TYR A 69 8.93 -1.72 -13.22
C TYR A 69 9.97 -2.68 -12.66
N ARG A 70 10.07 -2.75 -11.32
CA ARG A 70 11.01 -3.64 -10.61
C ARG A 70 10.29 -4.56 -9.64
N ASN A 71 10.93 -5.70 -9.38
CA ASN A 71 10.66 -6.46 -8.17
C ASN A 71 11.41 -5.81 -7.01
N HIS A 72 10.73 -5.64 -5.88
CA HIS A 72 11.29 -5.10 -4.66
C HIS A 72 11.62 -6.25 -3.69
N SER A 73 12.75 -6.14 -3.01
CA SER A 73 13.24 -7.14 -2.04
C SER A 73 13.63 -6.48 -0.73
N GLU A 74 14.16 -7.27 0.22
CA GLU A 74 14.65 -6.73 1.50
C GLU A 74 15.80 -5.72 1.30
N GLU A 75 16.51 -5.76 0.17
CA GLU A 75 17.59 -4.82 -0.14
C GLU A 75 17.08 -3.38 -0.33
N ASN A 76 15.85 -3.23 -0.81
CA ASN A 76 15.24 -1.92 -1.02
C ASN A 76 14.95 -1.17 0.29
N PHE A 77 14.95 -1.85 1.45
CA PHE A 77 14.88 -1.20 2.76
C PHE A 77 16.23 -0.66 3.24
N LYS A 78 17.33 -1.04 2.59
CA LYS A 78 18.68 -0.57 2.93
C LYS A 78 19.13 0.60 2.06
N GLN A 79 18.62 0.68 0.84
CA GLN A 79 19.01 1.68 -0.16
C GLN A 79 17.92 2.74 -0.32
N ASN A 80 18.30 4.02 -0.26
CA ASN A 80 17.38 5.14 -0.43
C ASN A 80 17.32 5.58 -1.90
N GLU A 81 16.31 5.11 -2.64
CA GLU A 81 16.08 5.50 -4.05
C GLU A 81 14.94 6.52 -4.24
N TRP A 82 14.18 6.83 -3.18
CA TRP A 82 12.96 7.65 -3.24
C TRP A 82 13.18 9.11 -2.83
N GLY A 83 14.44 9.52 -2.70
CA GLY A 83 14.80 10.88 -2.35
C GLY A 83 14.36 11.26 -0.94
N SER A 84 14.48 10.37 0.07
CA SER A 84 14.07 10.76 1.43
C SER A 84 14.89 11.90 2.03
N ASP A 85 16.05 12.20 1.43
CA ASP A 85 16.91 13.35 1.73
C ASP A 85 16.54 14.60 0.91
N SER A 86 15.64 14.48 -0.06
CA SER A 86 15.06 15.57 -0.85
C SER A 86 13.85 16.19 -0.13
N PRO A 87 13.51 17.46 -0.44
CA PRO A 87 12.34 18.12 0.14
C PRO A 87 11.02 17.45 -0.22
N ASP A 88 10.94 16.79 -1.37
CA ASP A 88 9.74 16.16 -1.90
C ASP A 88 10.03 14.73 -2.37
N PHE A 89 9.00 13.87 -2.28
CA PHE A 89 9.04 12.51 -2.82
C PHE A 89 9.11 12.53 -4.35
N HIS A 90 9.94 11.64 -4.89
CA HIS A 90 9.98 11.37 -6.32
C HIS A 90 10.01 9.85 -6.55
N TYR A 91 9.25 9.39 -7.54
CA TYR A 91 9.41 8.01 -8.01
C TYR A 91 10.82 7.81 -8.60
N PRO A 92 11.40 6.60 -8.50
CA PRO A 92 12.69 6.33 -9.12
C PRO A 92 12.66 6.61 -10.62
N THR A 93 13.74 7.17 -11.16
CA THR A 93 13.88 7.41 -12.60
C THR A 93 14.21 6.10 -13.33
N PHE A 94 13.50 5.85 -14.43
CA PHE A 94 13.78 4.73 -15.32
C PHE A 94 15.12 4.95 -16.05
N ASP A 95 15.97 3.93 -16.07
CA ASP A 95 17.23 3.92 -16.81
C ASP A 95 17.23 2.69 -17.74
N PRO A 96 17.17 2.85 -19.07
CA PRO A 96 17.08 1.72 -20.00
C PRO A 96 18.30 0.79 -19.99
N ASN A 97 19.45 1.21 -19.43
CA ASN A 97 20.63 0.37 -19.29
C ASN A 97 20.58 -0.54 -18.05
N ARG A 98 19.80 -0.15 -17.04
CA ARG A 98 19.67 -0.85 -15.76
C ARG A 98 18.34 -1.58 -15.63
N ASP A 99 17.28 -0.96 -16.12
CA ASP A 99 15.90 -1.38 -15.98
C ASP A 99 15.44 -2.08 -17.24
N TRP A 100 14.77 -3.23 -17.09
CA TRP A 100 14.25 -4.00 -18.22
C TRP A 100 12.88 -3.54 -18.71
N PHE A 101 12.10 -2.93 -17.83
CA PHE A 101 10.72 -2.57 -18.10
C PHE A 101 10.38 -1.19 -17.55
N ALA A 102 9.69 -0.40 -18.36
CA ALA A 102 9.19 0.92 -18.07
C ALA A 102 7.67 0.89 -17.93
N ILE A 103 7.16 1.33 -16.78
CA ILE A 103 5.75 1.73 -16.66
C ILE A 103 5.63 3.10 -17.30
N VAL A 104 4.85 3.21 -18.37
CA VAL A 104 4.59 4.47 -19.05
C VAL A 104 3.16 4.89 -18.79
N ILE A 105 2.98 6.15 -18.38
CA ILE A 105 1.69 6.67 -17.95
C ILE A 105 1.40 8.03 -18.60
N ASN A 106 0.30 8.09 -19.35
CA ASN A 106 -0.22 9.32 -19.91
C ASN A 106 -1.11 10.03 -18.88
N GLN A 107 -0.60 11.13 -18.33
CA GLN A 107 -1.32 11.98 -17.37
C GLN A 107 -1.91 13.24 -18.03
N HIS A 108 -1.78 13.41 -19.35
CA HIS A 108 -2.24 14.60 -20.08
C HIS A 108 -3.73 14.58 -20.40
N THR A 109 -4.35 13.40 -20.41
CA THR A 109 -5.77 13.21 -20.75
C THR A 109 -6.51 12.51 -19.61
N MET A 110 -7.69 13.00 -19.27
CA MET A 110 -8.56 12.37 -18.28
C MET A 110 -8.95 10.95 -18.73
N ALA A 111 -8.67 9.95 -17.90
CA ALA A 111 -8.89 8.55 -18.25
C ALA A 111 -10.20 7.99 -17.64
N PHE A 112 -10.77 6.97 -18.28
CA PHE A 112 -12.09 6.43 -17.92
C PHE A 112 -12.13 5.76 -16.54
N LEU A 113 -11.20 4.84 -16.27
CA LEU A 113 -11.16 4.09 -15.01
C LEU A 113 -11.02 5.01 -13.79
N PRO A 114 -10.12 6.03 -13.78
CA PRO A 114 -10.07 7.00 -12.71
C PRO A 114 -11.40 7.71 -12.44
N CYS A 115 -12.14 8.13 -13.47
CA CYS A 115 -13.45 8.76 -13.28
C CYS A 115 -14.45 7.83 -12.57
N VAL A 116 -14.48 6.55 -12.97
CA VAL A 116 -15.37 5.54 -12.37
C VAL A 116 -15.00 5.27 -10.91
N VAL A 117 -13.71 5.08 -10.63
CA VAL A 117 -13.21 4.80 -9.28
C VAL A 117 -13.45 6.00 -8.37
N GLU A 118 -13.21 7.22 -8.84
CA GLU A 118 -13.46 8.44 -8.08
C GLU A 118 -14.93 8.60 -7.74
N HIS A 119 -15.83 8.34 -8.69
CA HIS A 119 -17.28 8.35 -8.43
C HIS A 119 -17.67 7.41 -7.28
N PHE A 120 -17.19 6.16 -7.31
CA PHE A 120 -17.48 5.20 -6.24
C PHE A 120 -16.83 5.56 -4.90
N ILE A 121 -15.64 6.14 -4.90
CA ILE A 121 -15.00 6.64 -3.67
C ILE A 121 -15.85 7.76 -3.04
N GLU A 122 -16.32 8.72 -3.83
CA GLU A 122 -17.16 9.80 -3.32
C GLU A 122 -18.52 9.30 -2.85
N LEU A 123 -19.13 8.35 -3.56
CA LEU A 123 -20.35 7.69 -3.13
C LEU A 123 -20.13 6.95 -1.79
N ARG A 124 -19.00 6.24 -1.64
CA ARG A 124 -18.65 5.57 -0.38
C ARG A 124 -18.50 6.58 0.76
N LYS A 125 -17.82 7.71 0.54
CA LYS A 125 -17.67 8.78 1.54
C LYS A 125 -19.04 9.33 1.98
N LYS A 126 -19.97 9.52 1.04
CA LYS A 126 -21.35 9.91 1.36
C LYS A 126 -22.03 8.92 2.31
N HIS A 127 -21.99 7.62 1.98
CA HIS A 127 -22.57 6.59 2.86
C HIS A 127 -21.87 6.50 4.22
N GLN A 128 -20.55 6.72 4.28
CA GLN A 128 -19.82 6.77 5.56
C GLN A 128 -20.27 7.94 6.44
N ARG A 129 -20.48 9.13 5.87
CA ARG A 129 -21.00 10.29 6.62
C ARG A 129 -22.42 10.02 7.14
N GLN A 130 -23.31 9.54 6.27
CA GLN A 130 -24.68 9.20 6.65
C GLN A 130 -24.73 8.10 7.72
N TRP A 131 -23.85 7.11 7.66
CA TRP A 131 -23.76 6.09 8.71
C TRP A 131 -23.35 6.69 10.07
N LYS A 132 -22.38 7.61 10.10
CA LYS A 132 -21.97 8.29 11.35
C LYS A 132 -23.11 9.10 11.98
N GLU A 133 -23.95 9.71 11.16
CA GLU A 133 -25.08 10.53 11.60
C GLU A 133 -26.28 9.69 12.04
N THR A 134 -26.58 8.61 11.30
CA THR A 134 -27.84 7.87 11.45
C THR A 134 -27.70 6.53 12.16
N SER A 135 -26.47 5.99 12.27
CA SER A 135 -26.21 4.59 12.65
C SER A 135 -27.00 3.55 11.83
N SER A 136 -27.46 3.92 10.63
CA SER A 136 -28.26 3.06 9.78
C SER A 136 -27.45 1.90 9.22
N VAL A 137 -27.99 0.69 9.38
CA VAL A 137 -27.43 -0.56 8.82
C VAL A 137 -27.32 -0.49 7.29
N TYR A 138 -28.25 0.20 6.62
CA TYR A 138 -28.21 0.38 5.18
C TYR A 138 -26.94 1.12 4.74
N HIS A 139 -26.65 2.26 5.36
CA HIS A 139 -25.46 3.05 5.00
C HIS A 139 -24.16 2.32 5.38
N TYR A 140 -24.16 1.57 6.48
CA TYR A 140 -23.04 0.69 6.84
C TYR A 140 -22.77 -0.38 5.77
N ASN A 141 -23.81 -1.10 5.33
CA ASN A 141 -23.66 -2.14 4.31
C ASN A 141 -23.29 -1.56 2.94
N ALA A 142 -23.93 -0.46 2.54
CA ALA A 142 -23.65 0.19 1.26
C ALA A 142 -22.17 0.60 1.14
N GLN A 143 -21.58 1.25 2.16
CA GLN A 143 -20.17 1.63 2.09
C GLN A 143 -19.22 0.43 2.06
N LEU A 144 -19.59 -0.71 2.66
CA LEU A 144 -18.82 -1.96 2.56
C LEU A 144 -18.91 -2.57 1.18
N CYS A 145 -20.11 -2.65 0.59
CA CYS A 145 -20.32 -3.14 -0.77
C CYS A 145 -19.53 -2.32 -1.79
N ILE A 146 -19.55 -0.98 -1.66
CA ILE A 146 -18.77 -0.10 -2.52
C ILE A 146 -17.26 -0.34 -2.35
N LYS A 147 -16.77 -0.54 -1.12
CA LYS A 147 -15.36 -0.92 -0.87
C LYS A 147 -14.98 -2.20 -1.62
N ILE A 148 -15.83 -3.23 -1.53
CA ILE A 148 -15.61 -4.52 -2.20
C ILE A 148 -15.60 -4.33 -3.72
N LEU A 149 -16.56 -3.57 -4.26
CA LEU A 149 -16.65 -3.26 -5.69
C LEU A 149 -15.36 -2.60 -6.20
N ILE A 150 -14.91 -1.52 -5.54
CA ILE A 150 -13.69 -0.80 -5.92
C ILE A 150 -12.47 -1.74 -5.89
N ASN A 151 -12.30 -2.53 -4.83
CA ASN A 151 -11.20 -3.48 -4.73
C ASN A 151 -11.29 -4.60 -5.78
N SER A 152 -12.50 -4.95 -6.22
CA SER A 152 -12.73 -5.96 -7.25
C SER A 152 -12.41 -5.45 -8.65
N LEU A 153 -12.52 -4.14 -8.93
CA LEU A 153 -12.09 -3.54 -10.21
C LEU A 153 -10.61 -3.77 -10.49
N TYR A 154 -9.77 -3.70 -9.47
CA TYR A 154 -8.36 -4.11 -9.59
C TYR A 154 -8.24 -5.62 -9.86
N GLY A 155 -8.95 -6.43 -9.07
CA GLY A 155 -8.85 -7.90 -9.15
C GLY A 155 -9.32 -8.47 -10.48
N ILE A 156 -10.34 -7.87 -11.10
CA ILE A 156 -10.90 -8.33 -12.37
C ILE A 156 -9.92 -8.08 -13.54
N MET A 157 -9.10 -7.03 -13.48
CA MET A 157 -8.05 -6.77 -14.48
C MET A 157 -6.89 -7.77 -14.38
N ALA A 158 -6.62 -8.29 -13.17
CA ALA A 158 -5.60 -9.30 -12.95
C ALA A 158 -6.06 -10.73 -13.29
N ASN A 159 -7.36 -10.95 -13.48
CA ASN A 159 -7.91 -12.27 -13.82
C ASN A 159 -7.91 -12.48 -15.34
N LYS A 160 -7.07 -13.41 -15.83
CA LYS A 160 -6.94 -13.73 -17.26
C LYS A 160 -8.23 -14.22 -17.92
N ASP A 161 -9.15 -14.80 -17.16
CA ASP A 161 -10.43 -15.31 -17.67
C ASP A 161 -11.50 -14.20 -17.80
N SER A 162 -11.20 -12.99 -17.32
CA SER A 162 -12.11 -11.85 -17.40
C SER A 162 -12.08 -11.20 -18.79
N CYS A 163 -13.23 -10.72 -19.26
CA CYS A 163 -13.29 -9.86 -20.44
C CYS A 163 -12.58 -8.51 -20.27
N LEU A 164 -12.27 -8.13 -19.02
CA LEU A 164 -11.53 -6.92 -18.66
C LEU A 164 -10.07 -7.21 -18.29
N ALA A 165 -9.56 -8.41 -18.61
CA ALA A 165 -8.19 -8.80 -18.28
C ALA A 165 -7.17 -7.88 -18.98
N TYR A 166 -6.35 -7.19 -18.19
CA TYR A 166 -5.22 -6.42 -18.68
C TYR A 166 -4.21 -6.27 -17.55
N LEU A 167 -3.14 -7.07 -17.59
CA LEU A 167 -2.26 -7.30 -16.44
C LEU A 167 -1.33 -6.12 -16.13
N ASP A 168 -1.10 -5.24 -17.09
CA ASP A 168 -0.16 -4.13 -16.94
C ASP A 168 -0.65 -3.06 -15.97
N ILE A 169 -1.95 -2.78 -15.96
CA ILE A 169 -2.56 -1.87 -14.98
C ILE A 169 -2.36 -2.37 -13.54
N PRO A 170 -2.78 -3.59 -13.14
CA PRO A 170 -2.59 -4.05 -11.78
C PRO A 170 -1.11 -4.20 -11.40
N LYS A 171 -0.24 -4.62 -12.33
CA LYS A 171 1.23 -4.60 -12.12
C LYS A 171 1.72 -3.20 -11.79
N SER A 172 1.26 -2.19 -12.53
CA SER A 172 1.64 -0.79 -12.36
C SER A 172 1.12 -0.22 -11.05
N ILE A 173 -0.14 -0.47 -10.71
CA ILE A 173 -0.76 -0.07 -9.42
C ILE A 173 0.07 -0.60 -8.26
N VAL A 174 0.33 -1.92 -8.24
CA VAL A 174 1.13 -2.54 -7.17
C VAL A 174 2.56 -2.02 -7.16
N SER A 175 3.14 -1.73 -8.32
CA SER A 175 4.48 -1.13 -8.38
C SER A 175 4.53 0.26 -7.77
N LEU A 176 3.59 1.15 -8.10
CA LEU A 176 3.54 2.49 -7.53
C LEU A 176 3.25 2.45 -6.03
N SER A 177 2.32 1.60 -5.59
CA SER A 177 2.05 1.43 -4.16
C SER A 177 3.28 0.94 -3.37
N ARG A 178 4.07 0.01 -3.95
CA ARG A 178 5.35 -0.42 -3.35
C ARG A 178 6.34 0.74 -3.24
N ASN A 179 6.45 1.58 -4.28
CA ASN A 179 7.31 2.76 -4.23
C ASN A 179 6.85 3.77 -3.17
N GLN A 180 5.53 3.99 -3.03
CA GLN A 180 4.97 4.89 -2.02
C GLN A 180 5.30 4.41 -0.60
N ILE A 181 5.06 3.14 -0.28
CA ILE A 181 5.34 2.61 1.06
C ILE A 181 6.85 2.54 1.36
N LEU A 182 7.69 2.25 0.36
CA LEU A 182 9.15 2.33 0.50
C LEU A 182 9.62 3.76 0.71
N GLY A 183 9.09 4.73 -0.03
CA GLY A 183 9.35 6.14 0.18
C GLY A 183 8.98 6.59 1.59
N SER A 184 7.77 6.27 2.05
CA SER A 184 7.33 6.56 3.42
C SER A 184 8.19 5.87 4.48
N TYR A 185 8.62 4.63 4.26
CA TYR A 185 9.55 3.93 5.14
C TYR A 185 10.87 4.70 5.29
N HIS A 186 11.51 5.04 4.17
CA HIS A 186 12.78 5.78 4.17
C HIS A 186 12.62 7.20 4.73
N ARG A 187 11.47 7.83 4.52
CA ARG A 187 11.16 9.13 5.12
C ARG A 187 11.02 9.05 6.64
N CYS A 188 10.37 8.01 7.17
CA CYS A 188 10.33 7.78 8.62
C CYS A 188 11.77 7.66 9.19
N LYS A 189 12.62 6.85 8.54
CA LYS A 189 14.03 6.69 8.96
C LYS A 189 14.82 7.99 8.91
N HIS A 190 14.60 8.81 7.88
CA HIS A 190 15.20 10.14 7.77
C HIS A 190 14.81 11.03 8.97
N LEU A 191 13.54 10.97 9.38
CA LEU A 191 13.01 11.61 10.59
C LEU A 191 13.46 10.94 11.91
N LYS A 192 14.38 9.97 11.87
CA LYS A 192 14.92 9.21 13.01
C LYS A 192 13.92 8.28 13.70
N PHE A 193 12.87 7.87 12.99
CA PHE A 193 11.94 6.83 13.44
C PHE A 193 12.11 5.60 12.56
N ASP A 194 12.49 4.46 13.13
CA ASP A 194 12.73 3.23 12.36
C ASP A 194 11.48 2.35 12.32
N PRO A 195 10.76 2.22 11.18
CA PRO A 195 9.60 1.35 11.11
C PRO A 195 10.00 -0.10 11.33
N CYS A 196 9.34 -0.78 12.27
CA CYS A 196 9.68 -2.14 12.67
C CYS A 196 9.00 -3.22 11.81
N TYR A 197 7.86 -2.88 11.19
CA TYR A 197 7.08 -3.82 10.41
C TYR A 197 6.29 -3.12 9.31
N ILE A 198 6.19 -3.77 8.15
CA ILE A 198 5.33 -3.34 7.04
C ILE A 198 4.37 -4.47 6.71
N ASP A 199 3.08 -4.14 6.70
CA ASP A 199 1.99 -5.05 6.40
C ASP A 199 1.19 -4.54 5.19
N THR A 200 1.56 -4.93 3.97
CA THR A 200 0.90 -4.50 2.72
C THR A 200 0.89 -2.99 2.45
N ASP A 201 0.04 -2.26 3.18
CA ASP A 201 -0.31 -0.84 3.10
C ASP A 201 -0.05 -0.08 4.41
N SER A 202 0.33 -0.79 5.48
CA SER A 202 0.58 -0.18 6.79
C SER A 202 2.06 -0.21 7.18
N LEU A 203 2.53 0.88 7.79
CA LEU A 203 3.82 1.04 8.45
C LEU A 203 3.61 1.02 9.97
N MET A 204 4.34 0.15 10.68
CA MET A 204 4.36 0.12 12.13
C MET A 204 5.63 0.79 12.63
N VAL A 205 5.47 1.91 13.35
CA VAL A 205 6.57 2.81 13.72
C VAL A 205 6.63 2.96 15.24
N PRO A 206 7.60 2.32 15.91
CA PRO A 206 7.88 2.53 17.34
C PRO A 206 8.20 3.99 17.64
N GLU A 207 7.75 4.46 18.80
CA GLU A 207 8.03 5.82 19.31
C GLU A 207 7.61 6.96 18.38
N TRP A 208 6.76 6.69 17.38
CA TRP A 208 6.18 7.75 16.56
C TRP A 208 5.40 8.71 17.47
N PRO A 209 5.74 10.01 17.54
CA PRO A 209 5.27 10.87 18.62
C PRO A 209 3.87 11.45 18.34
N TRP A 210 3.36 11.29 17.12
CA TRP A 210 2.13 11.93 16.67
C TRP A 210 0.99 10.94 16.45
N ASN A 211 -0.24 11.44 16.50
CA ASN A 211 -1.44 10.69 16.09
C ASN A 211 -1.96 11.18 14.71
N HIS A 212 -1.03 11.60 13.85
CA HIS A 212 -1.25 12.03 12.48
C HIS A 212 -0.01 11.71 11.63
N CYS A 213 -0.10 11.92 10.32
CA CYS A 213 0.95 11.62 9.35
C CYS A 213 1.32 12.83 8.47
N ASP A 214 1.01 14.06 8.92
CA ASP A 214 1.07 15.25 8.06
C ASP A 214 2.45 15.47 7.45
N THR A 215 3.53 15.34 8.23
CA THR A 215 4.90 15.47 7.73
C THR A 215 5.24 14.47 6.62
N ILE A 216 4.67 13.26 6.66
CA ILE A 216 4.88 12.25 5.61
C ILE A 216 4.00 12.56 4.41
N ASN A 217 2.74 12.97 4.62
CA ASN A 217 1.82 13.32 3.55
C ASN A 217 2.24 14.57 2.78
N GLU A 218 2.73 15.59 3.49
CA GLU A 218 3.32 16.80 2.90
C GLU A 218 4.55 16.48 2.06
N TRP A 219 5.42 15.58 2.53
CA TRP A 219 6.58 15.14 1.77
C TRP A 219 6.22 14.26 0.57
N LEU A 220 5.26 13.35 0.71
CA LEU A 220 4.75 12.55 -0.41
C LEU A 220 4.15 13.44 -1.48
N ASN A 221 3.33 14.42 -1.08
CA ASN A 221 2.63 15.38 -1.95
C ASN A 221 1.95 14.74 -3.18
N LEU A 222 1.43 13.52 -3.02
CA LEU A 222 0.80 12.76 -4.10
C LEU A 222 -0.71 12.99 -4.09
N PRO A 223 -1.34 13.31 -5.23
CA PRO A 223 -2.77 13.54 -5.29
C PRO A 223 -3.53 12.26 -4.92
N LYS A 224 -4.55 12.37 -4.06
CA LYS A 224 -5.45 11.29 -3.63
C LYS A 224 -4.78 10.14 -2.85
N VAL A 225 -3.49 10.21 -2.60
CA VAL A 225 -2.75 9.29 -1.72
C VAL A 225 -2.66 9.94 -0.34
N GLU A 226 -3.04 9.21 0.69
CA GLU A 226 -3.07 9.71 2.06
C GLU A 226 -2.69 8.58 3.02
N LEU A 227 -1.69 8.84 3.85
CA LEU A 227 -1.33 8.00 4.99
C LEU A 227 -2.07 8.51 6.24
N LYS A 228 -2.68 7.61 7.00
CA LYS A 228 -3.41 7.95 8.23
C LYS A 228 -2.89 7.20 9.42
N TYR A 229 -2.85 7.88 10.55
CA TYR A 229 -2.74 7.22 11.84
C TYR A 229 -4.02 6.41 12.10
N GLU A 230 -3.86 5.10 12.26
CA GLU A 230 -4.97 4.18 12.55
C GLU A 230 -5.15 3.96 14.05
N GLN A 231 -4.07 3.57 14.73
CA GLN A 231 -4.08 3.24 16.15
C GLN A 231 -2.66 3.19 16.73
N ARG A 232 -2.58 3.11 18.06
CA ARG A 232 -1.34 2.85 18.79
C ARG A 232 -1.43 1.53 19.55
N MET A 233 -0.38 0.76 19.43
CA MET A 233 -0.17 -0.50 20.13
C MET A 233 0.75 -0.24 21.30
N LYS A 234 0.31 -0.59 22.51
CA LYS A 234 1.15 -0.47 23.70
C LYS A 234 2.36 -1.39 23.59
N ARG A 235 2.14 -2.63 23.16
CA ARG A 235 3.17 -3.62 22.87
C ARG A 235 2.83 -4.38 21.60
N LEU A 236 3.84 -4.74 20.83
CA LEU A 236 3.75 -5.50 19.58
C LEU A 236 4.79 -6.62 19.60
N LEU A 237 4.34 -7.85 19.39
CA LEU A 237 5.18 -9.02 19.15
C LEU A 237 4.95 -9.51 17.72
N VAL A 238 5.97 -9.42 16.88
CA VAL A 238 5.91 -9.91 15.51
C VAL A 238 6.57 -11.28 15.41
N LEU A 239 5.77 -12.30 15.09
CA LEU A 239 6.26 -13.68 14.97
C LEU A 239 6.80 -13.95 13.56
N CYS A 240 6.00 -13.61 12.55
CA CYS A 240 6.40 -13.68 11.14
C CYS A 240 5.50 -12.79 10.28
N LYS A 241 5.78 -12.73 8.97
CA LYS A 241 4.94 -12.01 8.00
C LYS A 241 3.46 -12.42 8.18
N LYS A 242 2.58 -11.43 8.27
CA LYS A 242 1.13 -11.53 8.49
C LYS A 242 0.71 -12.20 9.81
N ARG A 243 1.62 -12.46 10.77
CA ARG A 243 1.30 -13.06 12.08
C ARG A 243 1.96 -12.30 13.22
N TYR A 244 1.16 -11.52 13.93
CA TYR A 244 1.62 -10.69 15.03
C TYR A 244 0.53 -10.55 16.10
N ILE A 245 0.98 -10.21 17.31
CA ILE A 245 0.14 -10.07 18.50
C ILE A 245 0.46 -8.72 19.09
N TYR A 246 -0.57 -7.97 19.47
CA TYR A 246 -0.37 -6.66 20.06
C TYR A 246 -1.36 -6.38 21.18
N GLU A 247 -0.95 -5.53 22.10
CA GLU A 247 -1.81 -4.97 23.14
C GLU A 247 -2.26 -3.59 22.70
N THR A 248 -3.57 -3.34 22.78
CA THR A 248 -4.15 -2.00 22.56
C THR A 248 -3.88 -1.09 23.75
N GLU A 249 -4.04 0.23 23.59
CA GLU A 249 -3.95 1.17 24.73
C GLU A 249 -4.93 0.85 25.88
N LYS A 250 -6.02 0.13 25.59
CA LYS A 250 -7.01 -0.31 26.59
C LYS A 250 -6.63 -1.62 27.30
N GLY A 251 -5.46 -2.17 27.04
CA GLY A 251 -4.98 -3.44 27.61
C GLY A 251 -5.59 -4.70 26.98
N GLN A 252 -6.35 -4.56 25.89
CA GLN A 252 -6.88 -5.71 25.15
C GLN A 252 -5.79 -6.30 24.25
N ILE A 253 -5.60 -7.62 24.33
CA ILE A 253 -4.74 -8.38 23.41
C ILE A 253 -5.48 -8.72 22.12
N VAL A 254 -4.86 -8.39 20.99
CA VAL A 254 -5.34 -8.64 19.64
C VAL A 254 -4.30 -9.45 18.86
N THR A 255 -4.78 -10.43 18.13
CA THR A 255 -3.96 -11.38 17.38
C THR A 255 -4.34 -11.32 15.91
N LYS A 256 -3.38 -11.09 15.02
CA LYS A 256 -3.58 -10.99 13.57
C LYS A 256 -2.92 -12.17 12.88
N GLY A 257 -3.62 -12.79 11.93
CA GLY A 257 -3.10 -13.92 11.14
C GLY A 257 -3.15 -15.30 11.80
N PHE A 258 -3.72 -15.41 13.00
CA PHE A 258 -3.99 -16.67 13.67
C PHE A 258 -5.38 -17.18 13.28
N GLN A 259 -5.61 -18.50 13.35
CA GLN A 259 -6.93 -19.08 13.13
C GLN A 259 -7.95 -18.45 14.08
N LYS A 260 -9.22 -18.34 13.65
CA LYS A 260 -10.32 -17.67 14.39
C LYS A 260 -10.49 -18.16 15.84
N ARG A 261 -9.96 -19.34 16.19
CA ARG A 261 -9.85 -19.82 17.57
C ARG A 261 -8.39 -19.93 17.97
N ILE A 262 -8.03 -19.15 18.98
CA ILE A 262 -6.73 -19.23 19.63
C ILE A 262 -6.90 -20.05 20.89
N ASN A 263 -6.12 -21.13 21.00
CA ASN A 263 -6.07 -21.97 22.18
C ASN A 263 -5.66 -21.13 23.41
N PRO A 264 -6.25 -21.34 24.61
CA PRO A 264 -5.85 -20.68 25.86
C PRO A 264 -4.35 -20.62 26.13
N ILE A 265 -3.57 -21.62 25.70
CA ILE A 265 -2.11 -21.68 25.80
C ILE A 265 -1.46 -20.58 24.95
N VAL A 266 -1.92 -20.33 23.72
CA VAL A 266 -1.36 -19.25 22.90
C VAL A 266 -1.70 -17.89 23.51
N LYS A 267 -2.91 -17.74 24.06
CA LYS A 267 -3.28 -16.54 24.81
C LYS A 267 -2.38 -16.35 26.06
N PHE A 268 -2.19 -17.40 26.85
CA PHE A 268 -1.32 -17.40 28.02
C PHE A 268 0.13 -17.08 27.65
N MET A 269 0.69 -17.73 26.63
CA MET A 269 2.05 -17.45 26.14
C MET A 269 2.19 -16.01 25.67
N SER A 270 1.19 -15.50 24.94
CA SER A 270 1.20 -14.10 24.48
C SER A 270 1.13 -13.13 25.66
N ASP A 271 0.27 -13.41 26.64
CA ASP A 271 0.15 -12.61 27.85
C ASP A 271 1.45 -12.62 28.65
N VAL A 272 2.10 -13.77 28.80
CA VAL A 272 3.38 -13.91 29.51
C VAL A 272 4.50 -13.20 28.77
N VAL A 273 4.65 -13.42 27.46
CA VAL A 273 5.71 -12.80 26.66
C VAL A 273 5.54 -11.29 26.62
N LEU A 274 4.32 -10.79 26.36
CA LEU A 274 4.09 -9.36 26.33
C LEU A 274 4.28 -8.74 27.72
N LYS A 275 3.83 -9.39 28.81
CA LYS A 275 4.01 -8.88 30.19
C LYS A 275 5.43 -8.93 30.72
N ALA A 276 6.28 -9.80 30.17
CA ALA A 276 7.69 -9.92 30.55
C ALA A 276 8.59 -8.90 29.84
N MET A 277 8.06 -8.22 28.81
CA MET A 277 8.63 -7.00 28.25
C MET A 277 8.21 -5.81 29.09
#